data_AF-A0A436HCS7-F1
#
_entry.id   AF-A0A436HCS7-F1
#
_cell.length_a   1.000
_cell.length_b   1.000
_cell.length_c   1.000
_cell.angle_alpha   90.00
_cell.angle_beta   90.00
_cell.angle_gamma   90.00
#
_symmetry.space_group_name_H-M   'P 1'
#
loop_
_entity.id
_entity.type
_entity.pdbx_description
1 polymer ?
#
loop_
_entity_poly.entity_id
_entity_poly.type
_entity_poly.pdbx_seq_one_letter_code
_entity_poly.pdbx_strand_id
1 'polypeptide(L)'
;MNGADVLCDVLLANDVTVCFANPGTSEMHFVAALDRKPKMRCVLGLFEGVVTGAADGYARMTDRPAATLLHTGPGLANGLANMHNARRAFSPMINIVGDHASYHLPLDAPLTSDIESLAAPMSNWVGRVKGPADIVPAAEAAFRASLTPPGVATMILPADAAWGAVDAVSVGKVKLVPAPAVDMDAVRKVAAAIRTAPGRAGMIVRGKAARADALAIAGQISTGSDVRLFGEVLIARMQRGRGRVAPTRIPYPVDAAMAVLSDVDVLILVGAKEPVAFFAYPGKPGRLVREGCEVLTLAAHGDDLHTALEALRDELGIK
;
A
#
# COMPACT_ATOMS: atom_id res chain seq x y z
N MET A 1 -0.17 28.12 -18.29
CA MET A 1 0.37 26.96 -17.55
C MET A 1 0.18 25.74 -18.44
N ASN A 2 1.06 24.73 -18.38
CA ASN A 2 0.83 23.48 -19.13
C ASN A 2 0.37 22.35 -18.20
N GLY A 3 -0.04 21.24 -18.79
CA GLY A 3 -0.51 20.07 -18.05
C GLY A 3 0.48 19.56 -17.00
N ALA A 4 1.77 19.56 -17.32
CA ALA A 4 2.82 19.14 -16.40
C ALA A 4 2.92 20.02 -15.13
N ASP A 5 2.80 21.34 -15.28
CA ASP A 5 2.76 22.27 -14.13
C ASP A 5 1.53 21.98 -13.24
N VAL A 6 0.36 21.77 -13.87
CA VAL A 6 -0.91 21.47 -13.16
C VAL A 6 -0.79 20.15 -12.39
N LEU A 7 -0.21 19.11 -12.98
CA LEU A 7 0.02 17.84 -12.31
C LEU A 7 0.86 18.02 -11.04
N CYS A 8 1.97 18.77 -11.14
CA CYS A 8 2.82 19.05 -9.99
C CYS A 8 2.07 19.83 -8.90
N ASP A 9 1.25 20.80 -9.29
CA ASP A 9 0.44 21.61 -8.38
C ASP A 9 -0.63 20.77 -7.65
N VAL A 10 -1.30 19.84 -8.33
CA VAL A 10 -2.24 18.90 -7.69
C VAL A 10 -1.53 18.01 -6.67
N LEU A 11 -0.39 17.43 -7.04
CA LEU A 11 0.37 16.56 -6.13
C LEU A 11 0.84 17.31 -4.88
N LEU A 12 1.39 18.52 -5.06
CA LEU A 12 1.85 19.38 -3.96
C LEU A 12 0.72 19.85 -3.05
N ALA A 13 -0.44 20.21 -3.62
CA ALA A 13 -1.63 20.57 -2.84
C ALA A 13 -2.09 19.42 -1.93
N ASN A 14 -1.77 18.18 -2.30
CA ASN A 14 -2.11 16.94 -1.59
C ASN A 14 -0.94 16.35 -0.79
N ASP A 15 0.06 17.18 -0.46
CA ASP A 15 1.21 16.82 0.38
C ASP A 15 2.12 15.71 -0.21
N VAL A 16 1.99 15.40 -1.51
CA VAL A 16 2.95 14.58 -2.26
C VAL A 16 4.10 15.47 -2.69
N THR A 17 5.22 15.34 -1.97
CA THR A 17 6.33 16.31 -1.98
C THR A 17 7.65 15.73 -2.48
N VAL A 18 7.66 14.45 -2.86
CA VAL A 18 8.84 13.78 -3.43
C VAL A 18 8.44 13.04 -4.71
N CYS A 19 9.28 13.17 -5.73
CA CYS A 19 9.20 12.41 -6.97
C CYS A 19 10.53 11.70 -7.20
N PHE A 20 10.54 10.37 -7.11
CA PHE A 20 11.70 9.58 -7.52
C PHE A 20 11.61 9.38 -9.03
N ALA A 21 12.61 9.81 -9.79
CA ALA A 21 12.49 9.95 -11.23
C ALA A 21 13.60 9.19 -11.96
N ASN A 22 13.22 8.48 -13.02
CA ASN A 22 14.10 8.07 -14.10
C ASN A 22 13.38 8.43 -15.41
N PRO A 23 13.54 9.69 -15.87
CA PRO A 23 12.79 10.22 -16.99
C PRO A 23 13.41 9.84 -18.34
N GLY A 24 12.60 9.89 -19.40
CA GLY A 24 13.04 9.91 -20.79
C GLY A 24 12.49 11.12 -21.54
N THR A 25 12.44 11.02 -22.87
CA THR A 25 12.06 12.14 -23.73
C THR A 25 10.57 12.48 -23.66
N SER A 26 9.70 11.49 -23.43
CA SER A 26 8.25 11.68 -23.34
C SER A 26 7.82 12.52 -22.14
N GLU A 27 8.62 12.56 -21.07
CA GLU A 27 8.31 13.23 -19.80
C GLU A 27 8.99 14.59 -19.64
N MET A 28 9.73 15.08 -20.65
CA MET A 28 10.57 16.29 -20.51
C MET A 28 9.81 17.53 -20.00
N HIS A 29 8.53 17.69 -20.36
CA HIS A 29 7.72 18.79 -19.85
C HIS A 29 7.40 18.66 -18.36
N PHE A 30 7.24 17.43 -17.87
CA PHE A 30 7.08 17.16 -16.45
C PHE A 30 8.41 17.33 -15.70
N VAL A 31 9.53 16.89 -16.27
CA VAL A 31 10.87 17.19 -15.72
C VAL A 31 11.07 18.71 -15.58
N ALA A 32 10.75 19.48 -16.61
CA ALA A 32 10.85 20.94 -16.57
C ALA A 32 9.89 21.56 -15.52
N ALA A 33 8.73 20.95 -15.28
CA ALA A 33 7.84 21.38 -14.20
C ALA A 33 8.43 21.11 -12.82
N LEU A 34 9.10 19.97 -12.62
CA LEU A 34 9.82 19.67 -11.36
C LEU A 34 10.89 20.74 -11.05
N ASP A 35 11.62 21.22 -12.06
CA ASP A 35 12.59 22.32 -11.89
C ASP A 35 11.93 23.65 -11.49
N ARG A 36 10.76 23.97 -12.08
CA ARG A 36 10.00 25.18 -11.75
C ARG A 36 9.31 25.11 -10.38
N LYS A 37 9.16 23.91 -9.81
CA LYS A 37 8.37 23.65 -8.59
C LYS A 37 9.26 23.05 -7.49
N PRO A 38 10.19 23.82 -6.89
CA PRO A 38 11.21 23.30 -5.95
C PRO A 38 10.64 22.68 -4.66
N LYS A 39 9.35 22.89 -4.37
CA LYS A 39 8.65 22.19 -3.27
C LYS A 39 8.49 20.69 -3.54
N MET A 40 8.50 20.28 -4.81
CA MET A 40 8.54 18.87 -5.20
C MET A 40 10.00 18.46 -5.27
N ARG A 41 10.46 17.69 -4.29
CA ARG A 41 11.82 17.16 -4.28
C ARG A 41 11.94 16.08 -5.34
N CYS A 42 12.59 16.40 -6.46
CA CYS A 42 12.97 15.42 -7.47
C CYS A 42 14.23 14.66 -7.03
N VAL A 43 14.21 13.33 -7.12
CA VAL A 43 15.35 12.46 -6.81
C VAL A 43 15.61 11.56 -8.02
N LEU A 44 16.67 11.85 -8.76
CA LEU A 44 17.09 11.04 -9.89
C LEU A 44 17.58 9.66 -9.43
N GLY A 45 17.00 8.59 -9.98
CA GLY A 45 17.52 7.24 -9.89
C GLY A 45 18.14 6.81 -11.21
N LEU A 46 19.21 6.01 -11.16
CA LEU A 46 19.91 5.50 -12.34
C LEU A 46 19.23 4.27 -12.97
N PHE A 47 18.20 3.74 -12.32
CA PHE A 47 17.41 2.61 -12.78
C PHE A 47 16.00 2.69 -12.19
N GLU A 48 14.98 2.32 -12.94
CA GLU A 48 13.57 2.43 -12.57
C GLU A 48 13.23 1.54 -11.37
N GLY A 49 13.90 0.38 -11.23
CA GLY A 49 13.81 -0.44 -10.03
C GLY A 49 14.32 0.27 -8.78
N VAL A 50 15.36 1.11 -8.88
CA VAL A 50 15.83 1.93 -7.75
C VAL A 50 14.79 3.01 -7.41
N VAL A 51 14.21 3.63 -8.43
CA VAL A 51 13.14 4.63 -8.28
C VAL A 51 11.92 4.07 -7.55
N THR A 52 11.38 2.95 -8.03
CA THR A 52 10.18 2.34 -7.42
C THR A 52 10.48 1.75 -6.03
N GLY A 53 11.70 1.22 -5.80
CA GLY A 53 12.13 0.75 -4.48
C GLY A 53 12.32 1.88 -3.46
N ALA A 54 12.87 3.02 -3.87
CA ALA A 54 13.02 4.20 -3.02
C ALA A 54 11.66 4.81 -2.65
N ALA A 55 10.75 4.89 -3.61
CA ALA A 55 9.38 5.33 -3.39
C ALA A 55 8.62 4.43 -2.41
N ASP A 56 8.76 3.11 -2.55
CA ASP A 56 8.20 2.13 -1.62
C ASP A 56 8.75 2.32 -0.19
N GLY A 57 10.08 2.42 -0.04
CA GLY A 57 10.71 2.67 1.26
C GLY A 57 10.25 3.98 1.91
N TYR A 58 10.18 5.06 1.13
CA TYR A 58 9.68 6.35 1.59
C TYR A 58 8.23 6.25 2.07
N ALA A 59 7.36 5.63 1.28
CA ALA A 59 5.94 5.48 1.58
C ALA A 59 5.72 4.69 2.88
N ARG A 60 6.44 3.58 3.07
CA ARG A 60 6.38 2.77 4.31
C ARG A 60 6.77 3.59 5.55
N MET A 61 7.77 4.45 5.43
CA MET A 61 8.30 5.21 6.57
C MET A 61 7.48 6.46 6.90
N THR A 62 6.92 7.12 5.89
CA THR A 62 6.20 8.38 6.05
C THR A 62 4.69 8.24 6.13
N ASP A 63 4.12 7.10 5.71
CA ASP A 63 2.67 6.91 5.49
C ASP A 63 2.05 7.89 4.50
N ARG A 64 2.88 8.52 3.66
CA ARG A 64 2.46 9.44 2.61
C ARG A 64 2.79 8.85 1.24
N PRO A 65 1.96 9.12 0.21
CA PRO A 65 2.29 8.69 -1.14
C PRO A 65 3.60 9.30 -1.61
N ALA A 66 4.45 8.48 -2.22
CA ALA A 66 5.58 8.96 -3.03
C ALA A 66 5.18 8.93 -4.50
N ALA A 67 5.54 9.98 -5.25
CA ALA A 67 5.43 9.95 -6.70
C ALA A 67 6.66 9.24 -7.30
N THR A 68 6.46 8.54 -8.42
CA THR A 68 7.55 8.14 -9.32
C THR A 68 7.34 8.74 -10.69
N LEU A 69 8.44 8.89 -11.45
CA LEU A 69 8.41 9.25 -12.87
C LEU A 69 9.19 8.19 -13.65
N LEU A 70 8.49 7.47 -14.53
CA LEU A 70 9.00 6.36 -15.32
C LEU A 70 8.75 6.60 -16.82
N HIS A 71 9.65 6.10 -17.65
CA HIS A 71 9.60 6.33 -19.09
C HIS A 71 8.91 5.20 -19.86
N THR A 72 7.74 5.48 -20.45
CA THR A 72 6.99 4.53 -21.32
C THR A 72 6.80 3.14 -20.69
N GLY A 73 6.39 2.14 -21.46
CA GLY A 73 6.23 0.77 -20.95
C GLY A 73 7.55 0.09 -20.54
N PRO A 74 8.66 0.21 -21.29
CA PRO A 74 9.94 -0.37 -20.89
C PRO A 74 10.45 0.15 -19.53
N GLY A 75 10.35 1.45 -19.26
CA GLY A 75 10.75 2.00 -17.97
C GLY A 75 9.83 1.56 -16.84
N LEU A 76 8.52 1.49 -17.10
CA LEU A 76 7.58 0.86 -16.17
C LEU A 76 7.98 -0.60 -15.90
N ALA A 77 8.27 -1.39 -16.94
CA ALA A 77 8.64 -2.81 -16.85
C ALA A 77 9.88 -3.04 -15.97
N ASN A 78 10.90 -2.18 -16.10
CA ASN A 78 12.09 -2.18 -15.24
C ASN A 78 11.74 -1.97 -13.75
N GLY A 79 10.67 -1.21 -13.46
CA GLY A 79 10.20 -0.90 -12.11
C GLY A 79 9.24 -1.92 -11.49
N LEU A 80 8.65 -2.83 -12.28
CA LEU A 80 7.53 -3.70 -11.86
C LEU A 80 7.86 -4.61 -10.66
N ALA A 81 9.10 -5.10 -10.56
CA ALA A 81 9.51 -5.97 -9.46
C ALA A 81 9.35 -5.28 -8.08
N ASN A 82 9.71 -4.00 -7.98
CA ASN A 82 9.56 -3.25 -6.74
C ASN A 82 8.16 -2.66 -6.57
N MET A 83 7.41 -2.45 -7.65
CA MET A 83 5.96 -2.19 -7.54
C MET A 83 5.20 -3.39 -6.97
N HIS A 84 5.59 -4.62 -7.32
CA HIS A 84 5.06 -5.82 -6.67
C HIS A 84 5.33 -5.78 -5.16
N ASN A 85 6.55 -5.46 -4.74
CA ASN A 85 6.90 -5.34 -3.32
C ASN A 85 6.06 -4.26 -2.61
N ALA A 86 5.88 -3.10 -3.24
CA ALA A 86 5.02 -2.03 -2.73
C ALA A 86 3.57 -2.47 -2.58
N ARG A 87 3.00 -3.17 -3.58
CA ARG A 87 1.66 -3.74 -3.51
C ARG A 87 1.54 -4.75 -2.36
N ARG A 88 2.53 -5.63 -2.19
CA ARG A 88 2.58 -6.58 -1.06
C ARG A 88 2.74 -5.87 0.28
N ALA A 89 3.32 -4.68 0.32
CA ALA A 89 3.48 -3.88 1.53
C ALA A 89 2.31 -2.92 1.80
N PHE A 90 1.36 -2.80 0.87
CA PHE A 90 0.32 -1.77 0.87
C PHE A 90 0.87 -0.34 0.91
N SER A 91 2.02 -0.13 0.28
CA SER A 91 2.68 1.17 0.26
C SER A 91 1.92 2.14 -0.64
N PRO A 92 1.52 3.33 -0.14
CA PRO A 92 0.91 4.35 -0.97
C PRO A 92 1.92 4.89 -1.99
N MET A 93 1.66 4.71 -3.28
CA MET A 93 2.53 5.18 -4.36
C MET A 93 1.71 5.70 -5.54
N ILE A 94 2.22 6.72 -6.22
CA ILE A 94 1.65 7.26 -7.45
C ILE A 94 2.72 7.17 -8.54
N ASN A 95 2.63 6.18 -9.42
CA ASN A 95 3.54 6.07 -10.56
C ASN A 95 3.03 6.92 -11.71
N ILE A 96 3.83 7.89 -12.14
CA ILE A 96 3.58 8.68 -13.34
C ILE A 96 4.41 8.05 -14.44
N VAL A 97 3.75 7.49 -15.44
CA VAL A 97 4.40 6.84 -16.57
C VAL A 97 4.16 7.71 -17.78
N GLY A 98 5.20 8.35 -18.31
CA GLY A 98 5.03 9.09 -19.55
C GLY A 98 4.82 8.15 -20.72
N ASP A 99 4.07 8.61 -21.71
CA ASP A 99 3.79 7.86 -22.92
C ASP A 99 3.99 8.77 -24.14
N HIS A 100 4.01 8.17 -25.33
CA HIS A 100 3.98 8.93 -26.57
C HIS A 100 2.79 9.90 -26.59
N ALA A 101 2.89 10.94 -27.43
CA ALA A 101 1.74 11.78 -27.68
C ALA A 101 0.57 10.92 -28.20
N SER A 102 -0.64 11.20 -27.72
CA SER A 102 -1.81 10.34 -27.95
C SER A 102 -2.10 10.13 -29.43
N TYR A 103 -1.92 11.17 -30.25
CA TYR A 103 -2.09 11.12 -31.70
C TYR A 103 -0.98 10.33 -32.44
N HIS A 104 0.14 10.06 -31.78
CA HIS A 104 1.30 9.36 -32.35
C HIS A 104 1.28 7.85 -32.05
N LEU A 105 0.55 7.42 -31.02
CA LEU A 105 0.41 6.01 -30.62
C LEU A 105 0.02 5.07 -31.78
N PRO A 106 -0.90 5.41 -32.71
CA PRO A 106 -1.26 4.52 -33.82
C PRO A 106 -0.12 4.22 -34.81
N LEU A 107 0.98 4.97 -34.77
CA LEU A 107 2.13 4.77 -35.65
C LEU A 107 3.09 3.69 -35.15
N ASP A 108 2.87 3.15 -33.95
CA ASP A 108 3.70 2.12 -33.33
C ASP A 108 5.20 2.48 -33.33
N ALA A 109 5.48 3.73 -32.92
CA ALA A 109 6.85 4.22 -32.81
C ALA A 109 7.66 3.37 -31.82
N PRO A 110 9.01 3.35 -31.91
CA PRO A 110 9.84 2.68 -30.92
C PRO A 110 9.42 3.04 -29.49
N LEU A 111 9.39 2.05 -28.60
CA LEU A 111 8.92 2.14 -27.20
C LEU A 111 7.38 2.19 -27.00
N THR A 112 6.57 2.21 -28.08
CA THR A 112 5.12 1.99 -27.96
C THR A 112 4.84 0.65 -27.30
N SER A 113 3.93 0.63 -26.33
CA SER A 113 3.68 -0.54 -25.50
C SER A 113 2.31 -0.49 -24.83
N ASP A 114 1.79 -1.66 -24.43
CA ASP A 114 0.56 -1.76 -23.63
C ASP A 114 0.87 -1.49 -22.14
N ILE A 115 0.97 -0.20 -21.80
CA ILE A 115 1.30 0.27 -20.45
C ILE A 115 0.21 -0.15 -19.45
N GLU A 116 -1.06 -0.14 -19.86
CA GLU A 116 -2.17 -0.58 -19.02
C GLU A 116 -2.00 -2.03 -18.55
N SER A 117 -1.73 -2.96 -19.49
CA SER A 117 -1.53 -4.38 -19.16
C SER A 117 -0.28 -4.61 -18.30
N LEU A 118 0.77 -3.80 -18.48
CA LEU A 118 1.96 -3.85 -17.63
C LEU A 118 1.66 -3.36 -16.20
N ALA A 119 0.89 -2.29 -16.04
CA ALA A 119 0.64 -1.64 -14.76
C ALA A 119 -0.41 -2.38 -13.89
N ALA A 120 -1.43 -2.97 -14.52
CA ALA A 120 -2.60 -3.52 -13.85
C ALA A 120 -2.29 -4.55 -12.75
N PRO A 121 -1.38 -5.53 -12.91
CA PRO A 121 -1.19 -6.57 -11.90
C PRO A 121 -0.56 -6.05 -10.59
N MET A 122 0.08 -4.87 -10.64
CA MET A 122 0.77 -4.27 -9.50
C MET A 122 0.02 -3.07 -8.91
N SER A 123 -1.06 -2.60 -9.55
CA SER A 123 -1.77 -1.37 -9.17
C SER A 123 -3.16 -1.64 -8.62
N ASN A 124 -3.59 -0.86 -7.63
CA ASN A 124 -4.99 -0.75 -7.20
C ASN A 124 -5.83 0.02 -8.21
N TRP A 125 -5.19 0.92 -8.95
CA TRP A 125 -5.82 1.74 -9.98
C TRP A 125 -4.82 2.03 -11.10
N VAL A 126 -5.32 1.97 -12.34
CA VAL A 126 -4.60 2.39 -13.54
C VAL A 126 -5.50 3.37 -14.29
N GLY A 127 -4.96 4.50 -14.71
CA GLY A 127 -5.68 5.45 -15.54
C GLY A 127 -4.79 6.17 -16.53
N ARG A 128 -5.29 6.36 -17.75
CA ARG A 128 -4.65 7.13 -18.82
C ARG A 128 -5.30 8.51 -18.94
N VAL A 129 -4.46 9.54 -18.90
CA VAL A 129 -4.87 10.92 -19.20
C VAL A 129 -5.15 11.02 -20.71
N LYS A 130 -6.30 11.57 -21.12
CA LYS A 130 -6.63 11.72 -22.56
C LYS A 130 -6.19 13.05 -23.16
N GLY A 131 -5.96 14.05 -22.30
CA GLY A 131 -5.50 15.37 -22.71
C GLY A 131 -5.28 16.29 -21.51
N PRO A 132 -4.84 17.54 -21.74
CA PRO A 132 -4.45 18.45 -20.66
C PRO A 132 -5.55 18.73 -19.63
N ALA A 133 -6.81 18.80 -20.07
CA ALA A 133 -7.98 19.04 -19.20
C ALA A 133 -8.27 17.88 -18.23
N ASP A 134 -7.83 16.66 -18.54
CA ASP A 134 -8.08 15.47 -17.73
C ASP A 134 -7.01 15.22 -16.65
N ILE A 135 -5.97 16.05 -16.60
CA ILE A 135 -4.86 15.87 -15.66
C ILE A 135 -5.31 15.99 -14.22
N VAL A 136 -6.10 17.02 -13.90
CA VAL A 136 -6.61 17.22 -12.54
C VAL A 136 -7.45 16.03 -12.08
N PRO A 137 -8.53 15.62 -12.77
CA PRO A 137 -9.33 14.48 -12.31
C PRO A 137 -8.52 13.17 -12.26
N ALA A 138 -7.59 12.93 -13.19
CA ALA A 138 -6.74 11.75 -13.17
C ALA A 138 -5.76 11.74 -11.98
N ALA A 139 -5.11 12.87 -11.68
CA ALA A 139 -4.19 13.01 -10.56
C ALA A 139 -4.92 12.88 -9.22
N GLU A 140 -6.11 13.48 -9.08
CA GLU A 140 -6.94 13.29 -7.89
C GLU A 140 -7.39 11.84 -7.72
N ALA A 141 -7.77 11.16 -8.81
CA ALA A 141 -8.15 9.76 -8.79
C ALA A 141 -6.97 8.87 -8.36
N ALA A 142 -5.78 9.11 -8.91
CA ALA A 142 -4.55 8.41 -8.52
C ALA A 142 -4.22 8.63 -7.04
N PHE A 143 -4.34 9.88 -6.55
CA PHE A 143 -4.12 10.20 -5.14
C PHE A 143 -5.12 9.47 -4.22
N ARG A 144 -6.43 9.50 -4.52
CA ARG A 144 -7.43 8.74 -3.77
C ARG A 144 -7.10 7.25 -3.77
N ALA A 145 -6.86 6.67 -4.95
CA ALA A 145 -6.56 5.24 -5.09
C ALA A 145 -5.28 4.80 -4.37
N SER A 146 -4.31 5.70 -4.21
CA SER A 146 -3.08 5.41 -3.45
C SER A 146 -3.32 5.33 -1.93
N LEU A 147 -4.45 5.83 -1.42
CA LEU A 147 -4.74 5.95 0.01
C LEU A 147 -6.01 5.23 0.47
N THR A 148 -6.96 4.90 -0.41
CA THR A 148 -8.26 4.32 -0.05
C THR A 148 -8.62 3.06 -0.85
N PRO A 149 -8.19 1.85 -0.41
CA PRO A 149 -7.22 1.59 0.65
C PRO A 149 -5.77 1.83 0.18
N PRO A 150 -4.80 2.02 1.08
CA PRO A 150 -3.43 2.34 0.68
C PRO A 150 -2.80 1.32 -0.28
N GLY A 151 -2.10 1.81 -1.30
CA GLY A 151 -1.43 0.98 -2.29
C GLY A 151 -0.93 1.74 -3.50
N VAL A 152 -0.69 1.00 -4.58
CA VAL A 152 -0.04 1.53 -5.79
C VAL A 152 -1.12 2.04 -6.76
N ALA A 153 -1.01 3.30 -7.19
CA ALA A 153 -1.77 3.87 -8.29
C ALA A 153 -0.83 4.19 -9.45
N THR A 154 -1.22 3.88 -10.68
CA THR A 154 -0.44 4.18 -11.88
C THR A 154 -1.22 5.10 -12.81
N MET A 155 -0.67 6.27 -13.10
CA MET A 155 -1.22 7.25 -14.02
C MET A 155 -0.34 7.34 -15.26
N ILE A 156 -0.93 7.05 -16.42
CA ILE A 156 -0.27 7.14 -17.72
C ILE A 156 -0.48 8.56 -18.26
N LEU A 157 0.61 9.23 -18.59
CA LEU A 157 0.66 10.64 -18.99
C LEU A 157 1.21 10.76 -20.41
N PRO A 158 0.35 10.82 -21.44
CA PRO A 158 0.78 11.12 -22.79
C PRO A 158 1.50 12.47 -22.87
N ALA A 159 2.55 12.56 -23.71
CA ALA A 159 3.36 13.76 -23.84
C ALA A 159 2.54 15.00 -24.21
N ASP A 160 1.48 14.83 -25.01
CA ASP A 160 0.59 15.91 -25.44
C ASP A 160 -0.36 16.42 -24.36
N ALA A 161 -0.74 15.56 -23.41
CA ALA A 161 -1.39 16.01 -22.19
C ALA A 161 -0.43 16.86 -21.34
N ALA A 162 0.84 16.47 -21.24
CA ALA A 162 1.83 17.15 -20.41
C ALA A 162 2.22 18.55 -20.95
N TRP A 163 2.43 18.70 -22.26
CA TRP A 163 2.82 19.99 -22.86
C TRP A 163 1.65 20.88 -23.26
N GLY A 164 0.44 20.32 -23.38
CA GLY A 164 -0.73 21.08 -23.80
C GLY A 164 -1.11 22.16 -22.79
N ALA A 165 -1.64 23.26 -23.31
CA ALA A 165 -2.08 24.38 -22.50
C ALA A 165 -3.28 23.98 -21.64
N VAL A 166 -3.29 24.45 -20.40
CA VAL A 166 -4.43 24.35 -19.49
C VAL A 166 -4.74 25.76 -19.01
N ASP A 167 -6.03 26.10 -18.97
CA ASP A 167 -6.52 27.31 -18.34
C ASP A 167 -6.11 27.34 -16.86
N ALA A 168 -6.20 28.51 -16.22
CA ALA A 168 -5.93 28.59 -14.79
C ALA A 168 -6.94 27.72 -14.02
N VAL A 169 -6.49 26.60 -13.45
CA VAL A 169 -7.31 25.71 -12.62
C VAL A 169 -6.94 25.89 -11.16
N SER A 170 -7.96 26.08 -10.31
CA SER A 170 -7.78 26.05 -8.87
C SER A 170 -7.55 24.62 -8.40
N VAL A 171 -6.35 24.32 -7.92
CA VAL A 171 -6.03 23.02 -7.29
C VAL A 171 -6.25 23.11 -5.78
N GLY A 172 -6.71 22.02 -5.17
CA GLY A 172 -7.01 21.96 -3.74
C GLY A 172 -6.72 20.59 -3.12
N LYS A 173 -6.91 20.51 -1.81
CA LYS A 173 -6.85 19.23 -1.10
C LYS A 173 -8.01 18.35 -1.53
N VAL A 174 -7.66 17.15 -1.96
CA VAL A 174 -8.62 16.10 -2.30
C VAL A 174 -9.27 15.59 -1.04
N LYS A 175 -10.60 15.61 -1.02
CA LYS A 175 -11.37 14.96 0.04
C LYS A 175 -11.25 13.44 -0.12
N LEU A 176 -10.63 12.80 0.87
CA LEU A 176 -10.56 11.34 0.96
C LEU A 176 -11.85 10.78 1.55
N VAL A 177 -12.23 9.59 1.10
CA VAL A 177 -13.29 8.81 1.73
C VAL A 177 -12.73 8.25 3.05
N PRO A 178 -13.39 8.47 4.20
CA PRO A 178 -12.98 7.86 5.46
C PRO A 178 -12.95 6.33 5.36
N ALA A 179 -12.14 5.69 6.20
CA ALA A 179 -12.21 4.24 6.35
C ALA A 179 -13.64 3.83 6.78
N PRO A 180 -14.11 2.63 6.40
CA PRO A 180 -15.39 2.11 6.88
C PRO A 180 -15.46 2.14 8.42
N ALA A 181 -16.67 2.32 8.95
CA ALA A 181 -16.90 2.17 10.38
C ALA A 181 -16.56 0.74 10.84
N VAL A 182 -16.15 0.61 12.10
CA VAL A 182 -15.83 -0.70 12.69
C VAL A 182 -17.05 -1.62 12.61
N ASP A 183 -16.85 -2.84 12.10
CA ASP A 183 -17.85 -3.88 12.11
C ASP A 183 -17.99 -4.46 13.52
N MET A 184 -18.99 -3.96 14.27
CA MET A 184 -19.25 -4.41 15.63
C MET A 184 -19.73 -5.86 15.72
N ASP A 185 -20.27 -6.43 14.65
CA ASP A 185 -20.63 -7.85 14.65
C ASP A 185 -19.39 -8.73 14.53
N ALA A 186 -18.41 -8.32 13.72
CA ALA A 186 -17.09 -8.94 13.70
C ALA A 186 -16.40 -8.83 15.08
N VAL A 187 -16.47 -7.67 15.73
CA VAL A 187 -15.92 -7.46 17.08
C VAL A 187 -16.55 -8.43 18.10
N ARG A 188 -17.88 -8.49 18.18
CA ARG A 188 -18.59 -9.38 19.12
C ARG A 188 -18.29 -10.85 18.85
N LYS A 189 -18.24 -11.24 17.57
CA LYS A 189 -17.91 -12.61 17.15
C LYS A 189 -16.49 -12.99 17.59
N VAL A 190 -15.51 -12.13 17.32
CA VAL A 190 -14.11 -12.34 17.74
C VAL A 190 -14.01 -12.42 19.26
N ALA A 191 -14.67 -11.52 20.00
CA ALA A 191 -14.64 -11.54 21.45
C ALA A 191 -15.26 -12.81 22.05
N ALA A 192 -16.38 -13.29 21.48
CA ALA A 192 -16.98 -14.55 21.87
C ALA A 192 -16.03 -15.74 21.63
N ALA A 193 -15.38 -15.80 20.47
CA ALA A 193 -14.44 -16.86 20.13
C ALA A 193 -13.19 -16.85 21.05
N ILE A 194 -12.66 -15.67 21.40
CA ILE A 194 -11.58 -15.54 22.40
C ILE A 194 -12.03 -16.12 23.75
N ARG A 195 -13.23 -15.76 24.22
CA ARG A 195 -13.77 -16.24 25.50
C ARG A 195 -13.93 -17.77 25.56
N THR A 196 -14.16 -18.43 24.42
CA THR A 196 -14.29 -19.89 24.34
C THR A 196 -12.97 -20.63 24.17
N ALA A 197 -11.86 -19.93 23.92
CA ALA A 197 -10.55 -20.53 23.63
C ALA A 197 -9.40 -19.91 24.47
N PRO A 198 -9.51 -19.87 25.81
CA PRO A 198 -8.47 -19.28 26.67
C PRO A 198 -7.12 -19.98 26.47
N GLY A 199 -6.06 -19.20 26.28
CA GLY A 199 -4.70 -19.69 25.99
C GLY A 199 -4.50 -20.30 24.59
N ARG A 200 -5.59 -20.49 23.84
CA ARG A 200 -5.61 -21.10 22.51
C ARG A 200 -6.03 -20.13 21.42
N ALA A 201 -6.30 -18.87 21.77
CA ALA A 201 -6.50 -17.80 20.79
C ALA A 201 -5.16 -17.18 20.37
N GLY A 202 -5.03 -16.87 19.08
CA GLY A 202 -3.91 -16.16 18.48
C GLY A 202 -4.38 -14.94 17.70
N MET A 203 -3.58 -13.89 17.63
CA MET A 203 -3.85 -12.68 16.86
C MET A 203 -2.65 -12.32 15.98
N ILE A 204 -2.86 -12.16 14.68
CA ILE A 204 -1.84 -11.66 13.75
C ILE A 204 -2.12 -10.19 13.45
N VAL A 205 -1.12 -9.34 13.72
CA VAL A 205 -1.17 -7.91 13.43
C VAL A 205 -0.33 -7.55 12.21
N ARG A 206 -0.89 -6.73 11.32
CA ARG A 206 -0.22 -6.21 10.12
C ARG A 206 -0.56 -4.74 9.89
N GLY A 207 0.24 -4.07 9.06
CA GLY A 207 -0.05 -2.72 8.61
C GLY A 207 0.01 -1.72 9.76
N LYS A 208 -1.03 -0.91 9.94
CA LYS A 208 -1.10 0.05 11.05
C LYS A 208 -1.31 -0.63 12.42
N ALA A 209 -1.86 -1.85 12.48
CA ALA A 209 -2.00 -2.61 13.73
C ALA A 209 -0.65 -3.00 14.34
N ALA A 210 0.42 -3.05 13.55
CA ALA A 210 1.77 -3.36 14.01
C ALA A 210 2.57 -2.11 14.44
N ARG A 211 1.89 -1.00 14.72
CA ARG A 211 2.47 0.31 15.05
C ARG A 211 1.97 0.81 16.40
N ALA A 212 2.83 1.58 17.07
CA ALA A 212 2.69 2.19 18.40
C ALA A 212 1.40 1.86 19.16
N ASP A 213 0.40 2.74 19.06
CA ASP A 213 -0.78 2.71 19.93
C ASP A 213 -1.67 1.51 19.65
N ALA A 214 -1.89 1.17 18.37
CA ALA A 214 -2.61 -0.03 17.97
C ALA A 214 -1.92 -1.31 18.48
N LEU A 215 -0.59 -1.37 18.41
CA LEU A 215 0.18 -2.49 18.90
C LEU A 215 0.17 -2.58 20.44
N ALA A 216 0.09 -1.44 21.13
CA ALA A 216 -0.08 -1.40 22.58
C ALA A 216 -1.45 -1.96 22.98
N ILE A 217 -2.53 -1.58 22.28
CA ILE A 217 -3.88 -2.13 22.50
C ILE A 217 -3.90 -3.65 22.25
N ALA A 218 -3.28 -4.11 21.16
CA ALA A 218 -3.14 -5.54 20.90
C ALA A 218 -2.38 -6.28 22.03
N GLY A 219 -1.39 -5.64 22.65
CA GLY A 219 -0.70 -6.18 23.83
C GLY A 219 -1.55 -6.20 25.11
N GLN A 220 -2.42 -5.21 25.30
CA GLN A 220 -3.42 -5.21 26.38
C GLN A 220 -4.38 -6.39 26.21
N ILE A 221 -4.89 -6.61 24.99
CA ILE A 221 -5.73 -7.77 24.66
C ILE A 221 -4.99 -9.09 24.90
N SER A 222 -3.74 -9.16 24.45
CA SER A 222 -2.87 -10.32 24.63
C SER A 222 -2.73 -10.70 26.10
N THR A 223 -2.46 -9.73 26.98
CA THR A 223 -2.25 -9.95 28.42
C THR A 223 -3.57 -10.18 29.16
N GLY A 224 -4.63 -9.42 28.83
CA GLY A 224 -5.91 -9.43 29.54
C GLY A 224 -6.85 -10.57 29.17
N SER A 225 -6.60 -11.26 28.06
CA SER A 225 -7.45 -12.38 27.59
C SER A 225 -6.66 -13.60 27.10
N ASP A 226 -5.37 -13.68 27.46
CA ASP A 226 -4.49 -14.81 27.13
C ASP A 226 -4.48 -15.14 25.62
N VAL A 227 -4.38 -14.09 24.80
CA VAL A 227 -4.31 -14.17 23.33
C VAL A 227 -2.85 -14.07 22.92
N ARG A 228 -2.33 -15.07 22.19
CA ARG A 228 -0.95 -15.02 21.68
C ARG A 228 -0.84 -14.04 20.52
N LEU A 229 0.09 -13.10 20.62
CA LEU A 229 0.26 -12.05 19.62
C LEU A 229 1.39 -12.39 18.63
N PHE A 230 1.06 -12.35 17.35
CA PHE A 230 1.92 -12.75 16.25
C PHE A 230 2.13 -11.61 15.23
N GLY A 231 3.32 -11.59 14.63
CA GLY A 231 3.61 -10.78 13.46
C GLY A 231 3.84 -11.66 12.24
N GLU A 232 3.46 -11.16 11.06
CA GLU A 232 3.79 -11.83 9.79
C GLU A 232 5.31 -11.98 9.60
N VAL A 233 5.69 -13.02 8.86
CA VAL A 233 7.09 -13.30 8.49
C VAL A 233 7.73 -12.10 7.79
N LEU A 234 7.01 -11.53 6.82
CA LEU A 234 7.45 -10.42 5.98
C LEU A 234 6.50 -9.24 6.13
N ILE A 235 6.70 -8.48 7.21
CA ILE A 235 5.93 -7.27 7.51
C ILE A 235 6.57 -6.02 6.88
N ALA A 236 5.74 -5.13 6.32
CA ALA A 236 6.20 -3.88 5.70
C ALA A 236 6.90 -2.95 6.70
N ARG A 237 6.34 -2.83 7.91
CA ARG A 237 6.87 -2.04 9.02
C ARG A 237 6.30 -2.53 10.34
N MET A 238 7.15 -2.70 11.33
CA MET A 238 6.76 -2.94 12.73
C MET A 238 7.57 -2.01 13.61
N GLN A 239 6.92 -1.29 14.52
CA GLN A 239 7.62 -0.46 15.49
C GLN A 239 8.02 -1.30 16.71
N ARG A 240 9.33 -1.43 16.95
CA ARG A 240 9.91 -2.19 18.06
C ARG A 240 10.85 -1.30 18.88
N GLY A 241 11.17 -1.71 20.09
CA GLY A 241 12.06 -0.98 20.99
C GLY A 241 11.76 -1.30 22.45
N ARG A 242 12.59 -0.79 23.36
CA ARG A 242 12.38 -0.95 24.81
C ARG A 242 11.00 -0.42 25.21
N GLY A 243 10.26 -1.20 25.99
CA GLY A 243 8.92 -0.86 26.48
C GLY A 243 7.79 -1.03 25.45
N ARG A 244 8.09 -1.50 24.22
CA ARG A 244 7.06 -1.81 23.23
C ARG A 244 6.70 -3.29 23.24
N VAL A 245 5.42 -3.57 23.01
CA VAL A 245 4.91 -4.93 22.76
C VAL A 245 5.65 -5.54 21.57
N ALA A 246 6.09 -6.78 21.72
CA ALA A 246 6.87 -7.50 20.71
C ALA A 246 6.14 -8.79 20.31
N PRO A 247 5.34 -8.77 19.23
CA PRO A 247 4.71 -9.97 18.71
C PRO A 247 5.73 -11.03 18.33
N THR A 248 5.39 -12.30 18.54
CA THR A 248 6.17 -13.42 18.05
C THR A 248 6.09 -13.44 16.52
N ARG A 249 7.22 -13.30 15.83
CA ARG A 249 7.24 -13.43 14.37
C ARG A 249 6.98 -14.90 14.01
N ILE A 250 6.01 -15.14 13.14
CA ILE A 250 5.80 -16.47 12.55
C ILE A 250 7.06 -16.84 11.75
N PRO A 251 7.68 -18.02 12.00
CA PRO A 251 8.85 -18.46 11.24
C PRO A 251 8.58 -18.63 9.75
N TYR A 252 9.63 -18.48 8.93
CA TYR A 252 9.55 -18.81 7.50
C TYR A 252 9.49 -20.32 7.22
N PRO A 253 10.29 -21.19 7.87
CA PRO A 253 10.22 -22.63 7.64
C PRO A 253 8.87 -23.21 8.09
N VAL A 254 8.25 -24.01 7.23
CA VAL A 254 6.89 -24.54 7.43
C VAL A 254 6.72 -25.24 8.77
N ASP A 255 7.62 -26.18 9.12
CA ASP A 255 7.49 -26.99 10.34
C ASP A 255 7.60 -26.13 11.60
N ALA A 256 8.48 -25.11 11.58
CA ALA A 256 8.63 -24.18 12.68
C ALA A 256 7.41 -23.26 12.82
N ALA A 257 6.82 -22.82 11.70
CA ALA A 257 5.59 -22.03 11.70
C ALA A 257 4.40 -22.84 12.23
N MET A 258 4.25 -24.08 11.78
CA MET A 258 3.23 -24.99 12.27
C MET A 258 3.39 -25.29 13.75
N ALA A 259 4.61 -25.50 14.24
CA ALA A 259 4.86 -25.72 15.66
C ALA A 259 4.42 -24.52 16.51
N VAL A 260 4.73 -23.29 16.05
CA VAL A 260 4.32 -22.04 16.73
C VAL A 260 2.81 -21.85 16.76
N LEU A 261 2.08 -22.35 15.76
CA LEU A 261 0.63 -22.23 15.64
C LEU A 261 -0.14 -23.49 16.05
N SER A 262 0.55 -24.54 16.53
CA SER A 262 -0.01 -25.90 16.68
C SER A 262 -1.13 -26.04 17.71
N ASP A 263 -1.17 -25.13 18.68
CA ASP A 263 -2.12 -25.05 19.79
C ASP A 263 -3.07 -23.84 19.65
N VAL A 264 -3.05 -23.14 18.50
CA VAL A 264 -4.04 -22.09 18.18
C VAL A 264 -5.32 -22.75 17.66
N ASP A 265 -6.43 -22.45 18.31
CA ASP A 265 -7.77 -22.92 17.95
C ASP A 265 -8.59 -21.82 17.26
N VAL A 266 -8.33 -20.56 17.64
CA VAL A 266 -8.96 -19.37 17.08
C VAL A 266 -7.85 -18.40 16.66
N LEU A 267 -7.72 -18.13 15.36
CA LEU A 267 -6.76 -17.17 14.82
C LEU A 267 -7.47 -15.90 14.34
N ILE A 268 -7.09 -14.77 14.90
CA ILE A 268 -7.67 -13.46 14.64
C ILE A 268 -6.75 -12.67 13.72
N LEU A 269 -7.30 -12.12 12.64
CA LEU A 269 -6.57 -11.33 11.66
C LEU A 269 -6.90 -9.85 11.82
N VAL A 270 -5.87 -9.02 12.01
CA VAL A 270 -5.99 -7.56 12.12
C VAL A 270 -5.12 -6.89 11.06
N GLY A 271 -5.75 -6.48 9.97
CA GLY A 271 -5.10 -6.01 8.74
C GLY A 271 -4.30 -7.09 8.02
N ALA A 272 -4.31 -8.32 8.52
CA ALA A 272 -3.52 -9.45 8.06
C ALA A 272 -4.33 -10.39 7.15
N LYS A 273 -3.64 -11.33 6.51
CA LYS A 273 -4.27 -12.47 5.83
C LYS A 273 -3.92 -13.74 6.57
N GLU A 274 -4.68 -14.81 6.31
CA GLU A 274 -4.35 -16.11 6.87
C GLU A 274 -2.90 -16.50 6.48
N PRO A 275 -2.08 -16.95 7.44
CA PRO A 275 -0.69 -17.29 7.18
C PRO A 275 -0.62 -18.59 6.36
N VAL A 276 0.06 -18.50 5.22
CA VAL A 276 0.33 -19.61 4.31
C VAL A 276 1.84 -19.80 4.13
N ALA A 277 2.24 -21.02 3.79
CA ALA A 277 3.61 -21.33 3.41
C ALA A 277 4.01 -20.49 2.19
N PHE A 278 5.23 -19.96 2.20
CA PHE A 278 5.72 -19.13 1.11
C PHE A 278 5.89 -19.91 -0.20
N PHE A 279 6.30 -21.18 -0.08
CA PHE A 279 6.37 -22.15 -1.17
C PHE A 279 5.69 -23.45 -0.75
N ALA A 280 5.12 -24.16 -1.73
CA ALA A 280 4.71 -25.55 -1.52
C ALA A 280 5.95 -26.45 -1.47
N TYR A 281 5.96 -27.40 -0.54
CA TYR A 281 6.97 -28.45 -0.44
C TYR A 281 6.26 -29.81 -0.46
N PRO A 282 6.83 -30.84 -1.12
CA PRO A 282 6.26 -32.18 -1.08
C PRO A 282 5.98 -32.66 0.35
N GLY A 283 4.75 -33.11 0.61
CA GLY A 283 4.32 -33.61 1.91
C GLY A 283 4.10 -32.55 2.99
N LYS A 284 4.18 -31.24 2.67
CA LYS A 284 3.92 -30.16 3.63
C LYS A 284 2.63 -29.38 3.30
N PRO A 285 1.87 -28.93 4.30
CA PRO A 285 0.65 -28.17 4.06
C PRO A 285 0.96 -26.76 3.56
N GLY A 286 0.05 -26.22 2.74
CA GLY A 286 0.10 -24.81 2.32
C GLY A 286 -0.45 -23.84 3.38
N ARG A 287 -1.43 -24.27 4.18
CA ARG A 287 -1.95 -23.52 5.32
C ARG A 287 -1.08 -23.81 6.55
N LEU A 288 -0.75 -22.77 7.32
CA LEU A 288 0.13 -22.92 8.49
C LEU A 288 -0.64 -23.13 9.80
N VAL A 289 -1.95 -22.86 9.81
CA VAL A 289 -2.84 -23.20 10.91
C VAL A 289 -3.22 -24.68 10.84
N ARG A 290 -3.45 -25.29 12.01
CA ARG A 290 -3.92 -26.67 12.12
C ARG A 290 -5.33 -26.83 11.54
N GLU A 291 -5.68 -28.06 11.16
CA GLU A 291 -7.05 -28.41 10.80
C GLU A 291 -8.00 -28.15 11.98
N GLY A 292 -9.17 -27.57 11.67
CA GLY A 292 -10.17 -27.16 12.67
C GLY A 292 -9.88 -25.84 13.39
N CYS A 293 -8.78 -25.14 13.09
CA CYS A 293 -8.57 -23.77 13.57
C CYS A 293 -9.62 -22.84 12.94
N GLU A 294 -10.40 -22.15 13.75
CA GLU A 294 -11.27 -21.08 13.30
C GLU A 294 -10.42 -19.85 12.96
N VAL A 295 -10.64 -19.25 11.80
CA VAL A 295 -9.93 -18.04 11.37
C VAL A 295 -10.94 -16.91 11.22
N LEU A 296 -10.77 -15.85 12.00
CA LEU A 296 -11.67 -14.70 12.06
C LEU A 296 -10.93 -13.43 11.66
N THR A 297 -11.56 -12.59 10.84
CA THR A 297 -11.03 -11.26 10.54
C THR A 297 -11.72 -10.26 11.44
N LEU A 298 -10.94 -9.54 12.25
CA LEU A 298 -11.44 -8.41 13.05
C LEU A 298 -11.60 -7.17 12.17
N ALA A 299 -10.57 -6.91 11.35
CA ALA A 299 -10.53 -5.79 10.41
C ALA A 299 -9.55 -6.11 9.27
N ALA A 300 -9.90 -5.70 8.05
CA ALA A 300 -9.13 -5.95 6.83
C ALA A 300 -8.20 -4.77 6.46
N HIS A 301 -7.39 -4.95 5.42
CA HIS A 301 -6.62 -3.84 4.85
C HIS A 301 -7.55 -2.76 4.30
N GLY A 302 -7.40 -1.53 4.77
CA GLY A 302 -8.28 -0.41 4.42
C GLY A 302 -9.19 0.05 5.55
N ASP A 303 -9.44 -0.82 6.52
CA ASP A 303 -10.26 -0.52 7.69
C ASP A 303 -9.48 0.27 8.74
N ASP A 304 -10.21 0.86 9.69
CA ASP A 304 -9.61 1.47 10.87
C ASP A 304 -9.17 0.41 11.88
N LEU A 305 -7.96 -0.12 11.65
CA LEU A 305 -7.36 -1.16 12.48
C LEU A 305 -7.17 -0.75 13.94
N HIS A 306 -6.99 0.55 14.21
CA HIS A 306 -6.81 1.05 15.57
C HIS A 306 -8.14 0.98 16.32
N THR A 307 -9.17 1.62 15.77
CA THR A 307 -10.50 1.66 16.38
C THR A 307 -11.11 0.26 16.51
N ALA A 308 -10.84 -0.65 15.56
CA ALA A 308 -11.28 -2.04 15.67
C ALA A 308 -10.64 -2.80 16.85
N LEU A 309 -9.35 -2.53 17.13
CA LEU A 309 -8.68 -3.08 18.30
C LEU A 309 -9.21 -2.48 19.61
N GLU A 310 -9.49 -1.17 19.64
CA GLU A 310 -10.12 -0.53 20.80
C GLU A 310 -11.50 -1.13 21.10
N ALA A 311 -12.34 -1.25 20.07
CA ALA A 311 -13.66 -1.87 20.19
C ALA A 311 -13.57 -3.31 20.71
N LEU A 312 -12.60 -4.09 20.24
CA LEU A 312 -12.38 -5.45 20.75
C LEU A 312 -11.89 -5.47 22.20
N ARG A 313 -10.95 -4.61 22.58
CA ARG A 313 -10.47 -4.50 23.96
C ARG A 313 -11.63 -4.18 24.91
N ASP A 314 -12.46 -3.21 24.53
CA ASP A 314 -13.59 -2.76 25.33
C ASP A 314 -14.67 -3.84 25.43
N GLU A 315 -14.97 -4.55 24.32
CA GLU A 315 -15.90 -5.70 24.29
C GLU A 315 -15.40 -6.88 25.14
N LEU A 316 -14.07 -7.03 25.32
CA LEU A 316 -13.47 -8.01 26.23
C LEU A 316 -13.44 -7.53 27.69
N GLY A 317 -13.80 -6.27 27.97
CA GLY A 317 -13.79 -5.69 29.32
C GLY A 317 -12.39 -5.42 29.87
N ILE A 318 -11.39 -5.26 29.00
CA ILE A 318 -10.00 -5.02 29.37
C ILE A 318 -9.77 -3.52 29.56
N LYS A 319 -9.14 -3.14 30.69
CA LYS A 319 -8.81 -1.74 31.02
C LYS A 319 -7.36 -1.42 30.74
#